data_AF-A0A2N3J9R5-F1
#
_entry.id   AF-A0A2N3J9R5-F1
#
_cell.length_a   1.000
_cell.length_b   1.000
_cell.length_c   1.000
_cell.angle_alpha   90.00
_cell.angle_beta   90.00
_cell.angle_gamma   90.00
#
_symmetry.space_group_name_H-M   'P 1'
#
loop_
_entity.id
_entity.type
_entity.pdbx_description
1 polymer ?
#
loop_
_entity_poly.entity_id
_entity_poly.type
_entity_poly.pdbx_seq_one_letter_code
_entity_poly.pdbx_strand_id
1 'polypeptide(L)'
;SDGAGVYASFSKVQGVTHQVVRNRQGERVMGAYHIQHVNGYHHRLKEWMERFHGVATHYLRNYLGWRRMLERYGKGVNIKACLHEALGHPMQHVIGT
;
A
#
# COMPACT_ATOMS: atom_id res chain seq x y z
N SER A 1 -13.57 9.56 -6.35
CA SER A 1 -12.37 9.87 -7.15
C SER A 1 -11.23 10.15 -6.18
N ASP A 2 -10.02 9.64 -6.45
CA ASP A 2 -8.86 9.81 -5.57
C ASP A 2 -8.43 11.28 -5.40
N GLY A 3 -8.94 12.17 -6.26
CA GLY A 3 -8.82 13.63 -6.11
C GLY A 3 -9.86 14.27 -5.18
N ALA A 4 -10.62 13.50 -4.39
CA ALA A 4 -11.61 14.08 -3.48
C ALA A 4 -10.93 14.91 -2.38
N GLY A 5 -11.47 16.11 -2.11
CA GLY A 5 -10.89 17.05 -1.14
C GLY A 5 -10.76 16.49 0.29
N VAL A 6 -11.57 15.49 0.64
CA VAL A 6 -11.48 14.77 1.92
C VAL A 6 -10.14 14.05 2.10
N TYR A 7 -9.56 13.47 1.04
CA TYR A 7 -8.26 12.79 1.12
C TYR A 7 -7.12 13.79 1.28
N ALA A 8 -7.19 14.93 0.58
CA ALA A 8 -6.22 16.01 0.74
C ALA A 8 -6.24 16.59 2.17
N SER A 9 -7.43 16.81 2.73
CA SER A 9 -7.59 17.28 4.12
C SER A 9 -7.04 16.27 5.13
N PHE A 10 -7.43 14.99 5.00
CA PHE A 10 -6.95 13.91 5.85
C PHE A 10 -5.42 13.78 5.83
N SER A 11 -4.83 13.75 4.63
CA SER A 11 -3.37 13.66 4.46
C SER A 11 -2.64 14.83 5.09
N LYS A 12 -3.19 16.05 4.98
CA LYS A 12 -2.63 17.24 5.63
C LYS A 12 -2.65 17.12 7.14
N VAL A 13 -3.76 16.64 7.72
CA VAL A 13 -3.87 16.43 9.18
C VAL A 13 -2.92 15.35 9.67
N GLN A 14 -2.74 14.27 8.89
CA GLN A 14 -1.90 13.13 9.27
C GLN A 14 -0.41 13.30 8.90
N GLY A 15 -0.03 14.41 8.26
CA GLY A 15 1.35 14.63 7.82
C GLY A 15 1.83 13.66 6.74
N VAL A 16 0.90 13.05 5.98
CA VAL A 16 1.21 12.08 4.93
C VAL A 16 1.17 12.78 3.57
N THR A 17 2.16 12.51 2.71
CA THR A 17 2.18 13.03 1.35
C THR A 17 0.99 12.51 0.54
N HIS A 18 0.14 13.42 0.05
CA HIS A 18 -0.96 13.10 -0.85
C HIS A 18 -0.54 13.37 -2.29
N GLN A 19 -0.60 12.34 -3.14
CA GLN A 19 -0.41 12.48 -4.59
C GLN A 19 -1.64 11.99 -5.33
N VAL A 20 -2.27 12.88 -6.08
CA VAL A 20 -3.38 12.54 -6.98
C VAL A 20 -2.79 12.19 -8.33
N VAL A 21 -2.72 10.89 -8.65
CA VAL A 21 -2.34 10.45 -10.00
C VAL A 21 -3.59 10.44 -10.86
N ARG A 22 -3.64 11.27 -11.91
CA ARG A 22 -4.79 11.37 -12.79
C ARG A 22 -4.79 10.21 -13.79
N ASN A 23 -5.91 9.51 -13.93
CA ASN A 23 -6.07 8.45 -14.93
C ASN A 23 -6.40 9.02 -16.32
N ARG A 24 -5.55 9.92 -16.84
CA ARG A 24 -5.66 10.50 -18.20
C ARG A 24 -4.47 10.08 -19.03
N GLN A 25 -4.65 9.79 -20.32
CA GLN A 25 -3.53 9.53 -21.24
C GLN A 25 -2.49 10.65 -21.12
N GLY A 26 -1.22 10.30 -20.88
CA GLY A 26 -0.12 11.25 -20.67
C GLY A 26 0.13 11.71 -19.21
N GLU A 27 -0.84 11.58 -18.30
CA GLU A 27 -0.71 11.99 -16.89
C GLU A 27 -0.69 10.81 -15.90
N ARG A 28 -0.59 9.57 -16.41
CA ARG A 28 -0.65 8.32 -15.61
C ARG A 28 0.60 8.06 -14.74
N VAL A 29 1.60 8.95 -14.83
CA VAL A 29 2.93 8.78 -14.24
C VAL A 29 3.31 10.05 -13.48
N MET A 30 3.56 9.92 -12.18
CA MET A 30 4.27 10.92 -11.38
C MET A 30 5.45 10.24 -10.68
N GLY A 31 6.65 10.34 -11.26
CA GLY A 31 7.85 9.66 -10.75
C GLY A 31 7.64 8.15 -10.59
N ALA A 32 7.91 7.62 -9.39
CA ALA A 32 7.71 6.20 -9.06
C ALA A 32 6.23 5.77 -8.93
N TYR A 33 5.28 6.71 -8.98
CA TYR A 33 3.87 6.45 -8.75
C TYR A 33 3.14 6.22 -10.07
N HIS A 34 2.97 4.94 -10.41
CA HIS A 34 2.19 4.49 -11.56
C HIS A 34 0.82 3.98 -11.10
N ILE A 35 -0.27 4.61 -11.55
CA ILE A 35 -1.63 4.28 -11.07
C ILE A 35 -2.02 2.82 -11.32
N GLN A 36 -1.48 2.18 -12.36
CA GLN A 36 -1.75 0.77 -12.62
C GLN A 36 -1.06 -0.15 -11.60
N HIS A 37 0.10 0.24 -11.04
CA HIS A 37 0.72 -0.52 -9.96
C HIS A 37 -0.11 -0.44 -8.68
N VAL A 38 -0.63 0.75 -8.36
CA VAL A 38 -1.51 0.94 -7.20
C VAL A 38 -2.80 0.12 -7.35
N ASN A 39 -3.45 0.22 -8.52
CA ASN A 39 -4.67 -0.54 -8.81
C ASN A 39 -4.41 -2.06 -8.80
N GLY A 40 -3.31 -2.51 -9.38
CA GLY A 40 -2.91 -3.92 -9.37
C GLY A 40 -2.62 -4.43 -7.96
N TYR A 41 -1.96 -3.63 -7.12
CA TYR A 41 -1.74 -3.97 -5.72
C TYR A 41 -3.07 -4.10 -4.95
N HIS A 42 -3.99 -3.16 -5.14
CA HIS A 42 -5.31 -3.20 -4.51
C HIS A 42 -6.12 -4.44 -4.94
N HIS A 43 -6.06 -4.80 -6.22
CA HIS A 43 -6.71 -6.00 -6.73
C HIS A 43 -6.16 -7.27 -6.06
N ARG A 44 -4.84 -7.44 -6.05
CA ARG A 44 -4.19 -8.61 -5.42
C ARG A 44 -4.39 -8.66 -3.91
N LEU A 45 -4.57 -7.52 -3.26
CA LEU A 45 -4.96 -7.49 -1.85
C LEU A 45 -6.39 -8.01 -1.69
N LYS A 46 -7.35 -7.53 -2.49
CA LYS A 46 -8.74 -8.00 -2.44
C LYS A 46 -8.85 -9.50 -2.67
N GLU A 47 -8.26 -10.01 -3.75
CA GLU A 47 -8.26 -11.46 -4.05
C GLU A 47 -7.65 -12.28 -2.91
N TRP A 48 -6.57 -11.79 -2.30
CA TRP A 48 -5.96 -12.46 -1.15
C TRP A 48 -6.89 -12.50 0.06
N MET A 49 -7.65 -11.42 0.29
CA MET A 49 -8.59 -11.25 1.40
C MET A 49 -9.86 -12.11 1.27
N GLU A 50 -10.34 -12.35 0.04
CA GLU A 50 -11.54 -13.17 -0.21
C GLU A 50 -11.44 -14.58 0.40
N ARG A 51 -10.23 -15.12 0.47
CA ARG A 51 -9.95 -16.47 1.02
C ARG A 51 -10.23 -16.61 2.51
N PHE A 52 -10.34 -15.49 3.24
CA PHE A 52 -10.54 -15.50 4.69
C PHE A 52 -12.03 -15.44 5.10
N HIS A 53 -12.97 -15.38 4.14
CA HIS A 53 -14.42 -15.36 4.41
C HIS A 53 -14.87 -14.33 5.47
N GLY A 54 -14.16 -13.21 5.56
CA GLY A 54 -14.38 -12.16 6.55
C GLY A 54 -13.21 -12.02 7.51
N VAL A 55 -12.72 -10.79 7.69
CA VAL A 55 -11.70 -10.46 8.68
C VAL A 55 -12.27 -9.46 9.67
N ALA A 56 -11.85 -9.53 10.93
CA ALA A 56 -12.20 -8.49 11.88
C ALA A 56 -11.51 -7.19 11.48
N THR A 57 -12.30 -6.12 11.27
CA THR A 57 -11.81 -4.81 10.82
C THR A 57 -10.73 -4.24 11.75
N HIS A 58 -10.78 -4.58 13.04
CA HIS A 58 -9.75 -4.25 14.03
C HIS A 58 -8.34 -4.65 13.61
N TYR A 59 -8.19 -5.76 12.87
CA TYR A 59 -6.88 -6.27 12.45
C TYR A 59 -6.49 -5.87 11.03
N LEU A 60 -7.30 -5.09 10.31
CA LEU A 60 -7.07 -4.80 8.89
C LEU A 60 -5.67 -4.21 8.61
N ARG A 61 -5.14 -3.39 9.53
CA ARG A 61 -3.78 -2.84 9.45
C ARG A 61 -2.72 -3.95 9.43
N ASN A 62 -2.90 -5.00 10.22
CA ASN A 62 -1.98 -6.13 10.30
C ASN A 62 -2.03 -6.97 9.01
N TYR A 63 -3.23 -7.20 8.46
CA TYR A 63 -3.40 -7.91 7.19
C TYR A 63 -2.71 -7.19 6.02
N LEU A 64 -2.77 -5.86 5.98
CA LEU A 64 -2.04 -5.08 4.98
C LEU A 64 -0.52 -5.27 5.11
N GLY A 65 -0.01 -5.23 6.34
CA GLY A 65 1.41 -5.49 6.64
C GLY A 65 1.83 -6.90 6.20
N TRP A 66 1.07 -7.92 6.60
CA TRP A 66 1.34 -9.31 6.22
C TRP A 66 1.27 -9.52 4.71
N ARG A 67 0.30 -8.91 4.02
CA ARG A 67 0.21 -9.00 2.56
C ARG A 67 1.48 -8.45 1.90
N ARG A 68 2.00 -7.31 2.36
CA ARG A 68 3.24 -6.71 1.84
C ARG A 68 4.44 -7.60 2.07
N MET A 69 4.58 -8.15 3.27
CA MET A 69 5.65 -9.10 3.61
C MET A 69 5.61 -10.32 2.69
N LEU A 70 4.43 -10.94 2.53
CA LEU A 70 4.28 -12.12 1.67
C LEU A 70 4.59 -11.80 0.19
N GLU A 71 4.24 -10.60 -0.28
CA GLU A 71 4.58 -10.16 -1.64
C GLU A 71 6.09 -9.94 -1.83
N ARG A 72 6.76 -9.41 -0.79
CA ARG A 72 8.21 -9.11 -0.82
C ARG A 72 9.05 -10.38 -0.76
N TYR A 73 8.72 -11.30 0.14
CA TYR A 73 9.56 -12.47 0.44
C TYR A 73 9.08 -13.77 -0.22
N GLY A 74 7.80 -13.85 -0.60
CA GLY A 74 7.22 -15.06 -1.20
C GLY A 74 7.47 -16.31 -0.35
N LYS A 75 7.98 -17.37 -0.98
CA LYS A 75 8.35 -18.63 -0.31
C LYS A 75 9.58 -18.50 0.60
N GLY A 76 10.35 -17.42 0.51
CA GLY A 76 11.53 -17.16 1.33
C GLY A 76 11.23 -16.48 2.67
N VAL A 77 9.96 -16.34 3.04
CA VAL A 77 9.58 -15.75 4.32
C VAL A 77 10.12 -16.59 5.48
N ASN A 78 10.70 -15.93 6.47
CA ASN A 78 11.27 -16.58 7.64
C ASN A 78 11.00 -15.73 8.90
N ILE A 79 11.24 -16.32 10.08
CA ILE A 79 10.92 -15.70 11.38
C ILE A 79 11.62 -14.34 11.54
N LYS A 80 12.88 -14.23 11.11
CA LYS A 80 13.64 -12.98 11.18
C LYS A 80 13.00 -11.89 10.31
N ALA A 81 12.60 -12.24 9.08
CA ALA A 81 11.88 -11.32 8.19
C ALA A 81 10.53 -10.89 8.77
N CYS A 82 9.77 -11.82 9.35
CA CYS A 82 8.51 -11.50 10.03
C CYS A 82 8.70 -10.52 11.18
N LEU A 83 9.72 -10.75 12.02
CA LEU A 83 10.02 -9.88 13.15
C LEU A 83 10.44 -8.48 12.68
N HIS A 84 11.30 -8.40 11.66
CA HIS A 84 11.71 -7.12 11.09
C HIS A 84 10.52 -6.32 10.53
N GLU A 85 9.62 -6.97 9.78
CA GLU A 85 8.43 -6.30 9.25
C GLU A 85 7.46 -5.86 10.36
N ALA A 86 7.33 -6.66 11.43
CA ALA A 86 6.46 -6.33 12.57
C ALA A 86 6.96 -5.16 13.40
N LEU A 87 8.29 -5.03 13.56
CA LEU A 87 8.93 -3.88 14.21
C LEU A 87 8.83 -2.60 13.37
N GLY A 88 8.48 -2.73 12.09
CA GLY A 88 8.35 -1.65 11.14
C GLY A 88 9.68 -1.27 10.49
N HIS A 89 9.59 -0.77 9.26
CA HIS A 89 10.72 -0.13 8.59
C HIS A 89 10.70 1.37 8.90
N PRO A 90 11.84 2.02 9.17
CA PRO A 90 11.92 3.47 9.02
C PRO A 90 11.49 3.81 7.60
N MET A 91 10.62 4.81 7.41
CA MET A 91 10.07 5.15 6.10
C MET A 91 11.20 5.37 5.10
N GLN A 92 11.41 4.38 4.22
CA GLN A 92 12.24 4.57 3.04
C GLN A 92 11.45 5.49 2.11
N HIS A 93 11.72 6.79 2.18
CA HIS A 93 11.37 7.67 1.08
C HIS A 93 11.99 7.06 -0.16
N VAL A 94 11.15 6.65 -1.10
CA VAL A 94 11.61 6.27 -2.45
C VAL A 94 12.17 7.56 -3.04
N ILE A 95 13.47 7.79 -2.84
CA ILE A 95 14.25 8.76 -3.58
C ILE A 95 14.31 8.15 -4.98
N GLY A 96 13.34 8.50 -5.82
CA GLY A 96 13.41 8.20 -7.23
C GLY A 96 14.61 8.93 -7.80
N THR A 97 15.64 8.17 -8.17
CA THR A 97 16.65 8.58 -9.15
C THR A 97 16.05 8.55 -10.54
#